data_AF-A0A9Q6F0G1-F1
#
_entry.id   AF-A0A9Q6F0G1-F1
#
_cell.length_a   1.000
_cell.length_b   1.000
_cell.length_c   1.000
_cell.angle_alpha   90.00
_cell.angle_beta   90.00
_cell.angle_gamma   90.00
#
_symmetry.space_group_name_H-M   'P 1'
#
loop_
_entity.id
_entity.type
_entity.pdbx_description
1 polymer ?
#
loop_
_entity_poly.entity_id
_entity_poly.type
_entity_poly.pdbx_seq_one_letter_code
_entity_poly.pdbx_strand_id
1 'polypeptide(L)'
;MDFVRVEVERRRMTPKRWIPRLFMFTVGLVLFLISIILIISIIGILPGLGLGSLSVFLIFGAFFGGERLECPRCEFKNNFVMYGKHNVTCRKCKQNIAIDWKKPRS
;
A
#
# COMPACT_ATOMS: atom_id res chain seq x y z
N MET A 1 14.32 25.35 -0.48
CA MET A 1 14.53 23.89 -0.56
C MET A 1 14.26 23.48 -1.99
N ASP A 2 15.29 23.12 -2.74
CA ASP A 2 15.12 22.72 -4.14
C ASP A 2 14.43 21.36 -4.19
N PHE A 3 13.25 21.29 -4.78
CA PHE A 3 12.56 20.03 -5.04
C PHE A 3 12.77 19.66 -6.51
N VAL A 4 13.16 18.42 -6.77
CA VAL A 4 13.26 17.91 -8.14
C VAL A 4 11.94 17.25 -8.49
N ARG A 5 11.35 17.62 -9.63
CA ARG A 5 10.12 17.01 -10.14
C ARG A 5 10.45 15.76 -10.92
N VAL A 6 9.73 14.69 -10.64
CA VAL A 6 9.80 13.44 -11.40
C VAL A 6 8.39 13.05 -11.79
N GLU A 7 8.19 12.86 -13.09
CA GLU A 7 6.93 12.33 -13.59
C GLU A 7 6.95 10.81 -13.41
N VAL A 8 5.98 10.29 -12.65
CA VAL A 8 5.86 8.86 -12.40
C VAL A 8 4.61 8.35 -13.09
N GLU A 9 4.77 7.40 -14.00
CA GLU A 9 3.63 6.72 -14.59
C GLU A 9 3.05 5.74 -13.59
N ARG A 10 1.76 5.90 -13.28
CA ARG A 10 1.03 4.91 -12.49
C ARG A 10 0.99 3.63 -13.31
N ARG A 11 1.68 2.56 -12.87
CA ARG A 11 1.51 1.26 -13.54
C ARG A 11 0.03 0.90 -13.58
N ARG A 12 -0.41 0.48 -14.77
CA ARG A 12 -1.75 -0.04 -15.00
C ARG A 12 -2.00 -1.22 -14.05
N MET A 13 -3.18 -1.28 -13.47
CA MET A 13 -3.65 -2.44 -12.73
C MET A 13 -3.81 -3.59 -13.73
N THR A 14 -2.89 -4.56 -13.71
CA THR A 14 -3.00 -5.77 -14.51
C THR A 14 -3.73 -6.86 -13.72
N PRO A 15 -4.38 -7.84 -14.39
CA PRO A 15 -5.05 -8.95 -13.71
C PRO A 15 -4.11 -9.67 -12.71
N LYS A 16 -2.86 -9.90 -13.10
CA LYS A 16 -1.81 -10.51 -12.26
C LYS A 16 -1.55 -9.76 -10.93
N ARG A 17 -1.82 -8.45 -10.89
CA ARG A 17 -1.61 -7.59 -9.71
C ARG A 17 -2.91 -7.34 -8.94
N TRP A 18 -4.05 -7.41 -9.62
CA TRP A 18 -5.36 -7.25 -9.02
C TRP A 18 -5.86 -8.52 -8.32
N ILE A 19 -5.64 -9.70 -8.90
CA ILE A 19 -5.99 -11.01 -8.31
C ILE A 19 -5.49 -11.17 -6.86
N PRO A 20 -4.19 -10.96 -6.54
CA PRO A 20 -3.71 -11.13 -5.18
C PRO A 20 -4.30 -10.08 -4.21
N ARG A 21 -4.62 -8.86 -4.70
CA ARG A 21 -5.29 -7.84 -3.88
C ARG A 21 -6.73 -8.23 -3.57
N LEU A 22 -7.45 -8.74 -4.55
CA LEU A 22 -8.80 -9.24 -4.36
C LEU A 22 -8.81 -10.43 -3.39
N PHE A 23 -7.87 -11.37 -3.56
CA PHE A 23 -7.72 -12.49 -2.64
C PHE A 23 -7.44 -12.03 -1.20
N MET A 24 -6.47 -11.13 -1.00
CA MET A 24 -6.17 -10.57 0.33
C MET A 24 -7.38 -9.86 0.95
N PHE A 25 -8.12 -9.08 0.15
CA PHE A 25 -9.33 -8.42 0.61
C PHE A 25 -10.41 -9.43 1.04
N THR A 26 -10.70 -10.43 0.20
CA THR A 26 -11.71 -11.45 0.50
C THR A 26 -11.34 -12.26 1.75
N VAL A 27 -10.09 -12.73 1.86
CA VAL A 27 -9.61 -13.45 3.04
C VAL A 27 -9.68 -12.56 4.28
N GLY A 28 -9.21 -11.31 4.18
CA GLY A 28 -9.29 -10.34 5.27
C GLY A 28 -10.72 -10.11 5.74
N LEU A 29 -11.68 -9.95 4.82
CA LEU A 29 -13.08 -9.73 5.13
C LEU A 29 -13.72 -10.95 5.81
N VAL A 30 -13.43 -12.16 5.34
CA VAL A 30 -13.92 -13.40 6.01
C VAL A 30 -13.37 -13.50 7.43
N LEU A 31 -12.07 -13.28 7.63
CA LEU A 31 -11.45 -13.31 8.95
C LEU A 31 -12.00 -12.22 9.88
N PHE A 32 -12.39 -11.06 9.33
CA PHE A 32 -13.03 -9.98 10.10
C PHE A 32 -14.37 -10.44 10.67
N LEU A 33 -15.21 -11.07 9.83
CA LEU A 33 -16.52 -11.55 10.25
C LEU A 33 -16.39 -12.64 11.34
N ILE A 34 -15.45 -13.56 11.17
CA ILE A 34 -15.15 -14.59 12.18
C ILE A 34 -14.66 -13.95 13.48
N SER A 35 -13.77 -12.95 13.40
CA SER A 35 -13.29 -12.19 14.54
C SER A 35 -14.42 -11.53 15.33
N ILE A 36 -15.37 -10.88 14.65
CA ILE A 36 -16.54 -10.27 15.29
C ILE A 36 -17.35 -11.31 16.06
N ILE A 37 -17.63 -12.47 15.44
CA ILE A 37 -18.37 -13.56 16.08
C ILE A 37 -17.63 -14.07 17.33
N LEU A 38 -16.30 -14.21 17.27
CA LEU A 38 -15.50 -14.64 18.40
C LEU A 38 -15.47 -13.61 19.54
N ILE A 39 -15.38 -12.32 19.23
CA ILE A 39 -15.37 -11.26 20.25
C ILE A 39 -16.69 -11.20 21.02
N ILE A 40 -17.82 -11.52 20.37
CA ILE A 40 -19.13 -11.59 21.04
C ILE A 40 -19.14 -12.70 22.11
N SER A 41 -18.33 -13.76 21.94
CA SER A 41 -18.18 -14.81 22.95
C SER A 41 -17.12 -14.43 23.99
N ILE A 42 -17.45 -14.51 25.29
CA ILE A 42 -16.56 -14.14 26.40
C ILE A 42 -15.20 -14.86 26.32
N ILE A 43 -15.20 -16.13 25.90
CA ILE A 43 -13.99 -16.97 25.75
C ILE A 43 -13.21 -16.62 24.47
N GLY A 44 -13.90 -16.14 23.44
CA GLY A 44 -13.34 -15.86 22.12
C GLY A 44 -12.75 -14.46 21.97
N ILE A 45 -12.77 -13.60 23.00
CA ILE A 45 -12.23 -12.24 22.92
C ILE A 45 -10.74 -12.25 22.56
N LEU A 46 -9.92 -13.03 23.27
CA LEU A 46 -8.48 -13.09 23.02
C LEU A 46 -8.14 -13.56 21.59
N PRO A 47 -8.62 -14.73 21.12
CA PRO A 47 -8.38 -15.15 19.74
C PRO A 47 -9.07 -14.24 18.71
N GLY A 48 -10.22 -13.67 19.07
CA GLY A 48 -10.98 -12.74 18.24
C GLY A 48 -10.21 -11.45 17.96
N LEU A 49 -9.57 -10.85 18.96
CA LEU A 49 -8.71 -9.67 18.77
C LEU A 49 -7.50 -9.99 17.88
N GLY A 50 -6.86 -11.15 18.09
CA GLY A 50 -5.77 -11.64 17.24
C GLY A 50 -6.20 -11.75 15.78
N LEU A 51 -7.28 -12.48 15.50
CA LEU A 51 -7.86 -12.60 14.16
C LEU A 51 -8.28 -11.25 13.55
N GLY A 52 -8.86 -10.37 14.36
CA GLY A 52 -9.30 -9.04 13.92
C GLY A 52 -8.13 -8.18 13.47
N SER A 53 -7.02 -8.18 14.21
CA SER A 53 -5.81 -7.47 13.82
C SER A 53 -5.21 -7.99 12.50
N LEU A 54 -5.14 -9.31 12.34
CA LEU A 54 -4.66 -9.95 11.11
C LEU A 54 -5.56 -9.61 9.91
N SER A 55 -6.87 -9.62 10.12
CA SER A 55 -7.85 -9.24 9.12
C SER A 55 -7.64 -7.80 8.65
N VAL A 56 -7.54 -6.84 9.57
CA VAL A 56 -7.30 -5.43 9.24
C VAL A 56 -5.99 -5.28 8.47
N PHE A 57 -4.94 -5.99 8.86
CA PHE A 57 -3.66 -5.99 8.14
C PHE A 57 -3.80 -6.46 6.68
N LEU A 58 -4.53 -7.55 6.43
CA LEU A 58 -4.76 -8.07 5.08
C LEU A 58 -5.59 -7.12 4.23
N ILE A 59 -6.66 -6.56 4.79
CA ILE A 59 -7.51 -5.57 4.12
C ILE A 59 -6.68 -4.34 3.75
N PHE A 60 -5.88 -3.83 4.69
CA PHE A 60 -4.99 -2.70 4.44
C PHE A 60 -3.97 -3.03 3.34
N GLY A 61 -3.35 -4.20 3.37
CA GLY A 61 -2.43 -4.65 2.32
C GLY A 61 -3.05 -4.74 0.92
N ALA A 62 -4.37 -4.99 0.82
CA ALA A 62 -5.07 -5.04 -0.46
C ALA A 62 -5.23 -3.65 -1.13
N PHE A 63 -5.39 -2.59 -0.32
CA PHE A 63 -5.64 -1.23 -0.83
C PHE A 63 -4.36 -0.40 -0.95
N PHE A 64 -3.38 -0.61 -0.08
CA PHE A 64 -2.16 0.17 -0.08
C PHE A 64 -1.18 -0.35 -1.12
N GLY A 65 -0.90 0.50 -2.12
CA GLY A 65 0.06 0.22 -3.18
C GLY A 65 0.91 1.44 -3.49
N GLY A 66 1.96 1.20 -4.26
CA GLY A 66 2.87 2.26 -4.66
C GLY A 66 3.81 1.81 -5.76
N GLU A 67 4.65 2.74 -6.17
CA GLU A 67 5.67 2.51 -7.18
C GLU A 67 7.07 2.77 -6.63
N ARG A 68 8.04 2.05 -7.19
CA ARG A 68 9.44 2.34 -6.96
C ARG A 68 9.90 3.36 -7.99
N LEU A 69 10.68 4.34 -7.54
CA LEU A 69 11.27 5.36 -8.39
C LEU A 69 12.75 5.53 -8.09
N GLU A 70 13.45 5.96 -9.13
CA GLU A 70 14.85 6.31 -9.09
C GLU A 70 15.03 7.77 -8.70
N CYS A 71 15.97 8.04 -7.79
CA CYS A 71 16.28 9.41 -7.42
C CYS A 71 17.06 10.09 -8.56
N PRO A 72 16.63 11.26 -9.06
CA PRO A 72 17.32 11.97 -10.15
C PRO A 72 18.68 12.54 -9.73
N ARG A 73 18.98 12.61 -8.43
CA ARG A 73 20.23 13.19 -7.90
C ARG A 73 21.30 12.14 -7.59
N CYS A 74 20.92 10.96 -7.13
CA CYS A 74 21.86 9.93 -6.66
C CYS A 74 21.57 8.53 -7.22
N GLU A 75 20.66 8.44 -8.19
CA GLU A 75 20.33 7.22 -8.96
C GLU A 75 19.87 6.04 -8.09
N PHE A 76 19.39 6.34 -6.88
CA PHE A 76 18.92 5.31 -5.97
C PHE A 76 17.52 4.83 -6.39
N LYS A 77 17.43 3.58 -6.89
CA LYS A 77 16.22 2.96 -7.48
C LYS A 77 15.17 2.44 -6.49
N ASN A 78 15.47 2.42 -5.19
CA ASN A 78 14.62 1.78 -4.17
C ASN A 78 13.84 2.78 -3.30
N ASN A 79 13.54 3.97 -3.83
CA ASN A 79 12.58 4.87 -3.20
C ASN A 79 11.17 4.40 -3.54
N PHE A 80 10.29 4.30 -2.54
CA PHE A 80 8.92 3.85 -2.72
C PHE A 80 7.96 5.01 -2.45
N VAL A 81 7.07 5.29 -3.40
CA VAL A 81 5.98 6.25 -3.25
C VAL A 81 4.65 5.51 -3.22
N MET A 82 3.82 5.78 -2.21
CA MET A 82 2.44 5.31 -2.20
C MET A 82 1.58 6.08 -3.21
N TYR A 83 0.66 5.40 -3.88
CA TYR A 83 -0.30 6.07 -4.75
C TYR A 83 -1.06 7.16 -3.98
N GLY A 84 -1.22 8.35 -4.59
CA GLY A 84 -1.88 9.49 -3.97
C GLY A 84 -0.95 10.43 -3.18
N LYS A 85 0.30 10.03 -2.90
CA LYS A 85 1.31 10.97 -2.38
C LYS A 85 1.95 11.77 -3.52
N HIS A 86 2.14 13.07 -3.29
CA HIS A 86 2.75 14.01 -4.24
C HIS A 86 4.21 14.36 -3.90
N ASN A 87 4.74 13.80 -2.83
CA ASN A 87 6.13 13.98 -2.45
C ASN A 87 6.72 12.69 -1.90
N VAL A 88 8.02 12.53 -2.08
CA VAL A 88 8.81 11.52 -1.40
C VAL A 88 10.20 12.08 -1.11
N THR A 89 10.76 11.74 0.04
CA THR A 89 12.16 12.06 0.35
C THR A 89 13.03 10.87 -0.03
N CYS A 90 14.11 11.11 -0.77
CA CYS A 90 15.05 10.06 -1.12
C CYS A 90 15.67 9.45 0.15
N ARG A 91 15.67 8.12 0.24
CA ARG A 91 16.23 7.42 1.41
C ARG A 91 17.74 7.62 1.57
N LYS A 92 18.46 7.75 0.45
CA LYS A 92 19.94 7.87 0.40
C LYS A 92 20.41 9.32 0.56
N CYS A 93 20.05 10.22 -0.36
CA CYS A 93 20.56 11.60 -0.36
C CYS A 93 19.65 12.61 0.33
N LYS A 94 18.52 12.18 0.91
CA LYS A 94 17.52 13.03 1.60
C LYS A 94 16.92 14.16 0.75
N GLN A 95 17.12 14.14 -0.57
CA GLN A 95 16.50 15.09 -1.49
C GLN A 95 14.98 14.92 -1.48
N ASN A 96 14.24 16.03 -1.40
CA ASN A 96 12.80 16.03 -1.58
C ASN A 96 12.46 15.97 -3.07
N ILE A 97 11.67 14.97 -3.45
CA ILE A 97 11.23 14.71 -4.82
C ILE A 97 9.74 15.00 -4.88
N ALA A 98 9.34 15.92 -5.76
CA ALA A 98 7.94 16.17 -6.06
C ALA A 98 7.48 15.20 -7.16
N ILE A 99 6.32 14.57 -6.95
CA ILE A 99 5.81 13.49 -7.79
C ILE A 99 4.58 13.98 -8.54
N ASP A 100 4.73 14.04 -9.86
CA ASP A 100 3.66 14.30 -10.79
C ASP A 100 3.20 12.97 -11.39
N TRP A 101 2.00 12.53 -10.99
CA TRP A 101 1.42 11.28 -11.49
C TRP A 101 0.90 11.47 -12.90
N LYS A 102 1.47 10.76 -13.89
CA LYS A 102 0.87 10.71 -15.22
C LYS A 102 -0.45 9.94 -15.14
N LYS A 103 -1.52 10.51 -15.71
CA LYS A 103 -2.76 9.77 -15.93
C LYS A 103 -2.43 8.61 -16.89
N PRO A 104 -2.81 7.36 -16.57
CA PRO A 104 -2.64 6.26 -17.53
C PRO A 104 -3.42 6.62 -18.79
N ARG A 105 -2.79 6.54 -19.97
CA ARG A 105 -3.52 6.65 -21.24
C ARG A 105 -4.57 5.52 -21.25
N SER A 106 -5.84 5.91 -21.43
CA SER A 106 -7.00 5.01 -21.52
C SER A 106 -6.81 4.05 -22.69
#